data_AF-A0A1R1M6J3-F1
#
_entry.id   AF-A0A1R1M6J3-F1
#
_cell.length_a   1.000
_cell.length_b   1.000
_cell.length_c   1.000
_cell.angle_alpha   90.00
_cell.angle_beta   90.00
_cell.angle_gamma   90.00
#
_symmetry.space_group_name_H-M   'P 1'
#
loop_
_entity.id
_entity.type
_entity.pdbx_description
1 polymer ?
#
loop_
_entity_poly.entity_id
_entity_poly.type
_entity_poly.pdbx_seq_one_letter_code
_entity_poly.pdbx_strand_id
1 'polypeptide(L)'
;MIFNARTLAGLLGSFFLTSLPHVQATAIDINQLSLFLVADNHLISTIEDTQIGLGFNDFEAQGLSVEFTNDLNLDNTGDVAWKVTNNTGSTLESVSVLAFLDADIDQFINGFWQETAEYHGSETDSYEIDEPGFIFGDIYDNLLAGQLDNTNSFSGGFVDDVSFALGFELDDLRDGAWFEAVFSISWADISGIEHIDPDSNDSYFYNGRVEVLNNQPPQVSVPETSSLLLMLSGFIVLFFRQRFARSRLTLTDLTI
;
A
#
# COMPACT_ATOMS: atom_id res chain seq x y z
N MET A 1 47.53 58.95 10.89
CA MET A 1 46.58 59.55 9.93
C MET A 1 46.46 58.57 8.77
N ILE A 2 45.23 58.21 8.42
CA ILE A 2 44.78 57.39 7.27
C ILE A 2 44.82 55.86 7.47
N PHE A 3 43.59 55.32 7.55
CA PHE A 3 43.15 53.92 7.43
C PHE A 3 43.34 53.39 6.00
N ASN A 4 43.54 52.07 5.86
CA ASN A 4 42.93 51.26 4.80
C ASN A 4 43.01 49.78 5.24
N ALA A 5 41.91 49.18 5.70
CA ALA A 5 40.81 48.60 4.91
C ALA A 5 41.16 47.21 4.34
N ARG A 6 40.68 46.22 5.10
CA ARG A 6 40.36 44.82 4.78
C ARG A 6 40.31 44.43 3.30
N THR A 7 40.88 43.27 2.98
CA THR A 7 40.16 42.29 2.15
C THR A 7 40.46 40.86 2.60
N LEU A 8 39.38 40.17 2.94
CA LEU A 8 39.24 38.76 3.30
C LEU A 8 39.36 37.92 2.01
N ALA A 9 40.12 36.83 2.02
CA ALA A 9 39.98 35.77 1.02
C ALA A 9 39.46 34.52 1.76
N GLY A 10 38.13 34.43 1.88
CA GLY A 10 37.43 33.23 2.28
C GLY A 10 37.34 32.28 1.09
N LEU A 11 37.94 31.11 1.23
CA LEU A 11 37.87 30.01 0.27
C LEU A 11 36.47 29.39 0.37
N LEU A 12 35.52 29.87 -0.43
CA LEU A 12 34.24 29.20 -0.66
C LEU A 12 34.48 28.07 -1.65
N GLY A 13 34.57 26.85 -1.14
CA GLY A 13 34.44 25.64 -1.96
C GLY A 13 32.99 25.53 -2.41
N SER A 14 32.73 25.84 -3.68
CA SER A 14 31.46 25.54 -4.34
C SER A 14 31.27 24.02 -4.34
N PHE A 15 30.36 23.52 -3.52
CA PHE A 15 29.69 22.25 -3.76
C PHE A 15 28.82 22.43 -5.00
N PHE A 16 29.33 22.02 -6.16
CA PHE A 16 28.46 21.69 -7.28
C PHE A 16 27.76 20.38 -6.91
N LEU A 17 26.52 20.47 -6.43
CA LEU A 17 25.57 19.38 -6.61
C LEU A 17 25.29 19.33 -8.11
N THR A 18 25.98 18.46 -8.82
CA THR A 18 25.51 18.04 -10.14
C THR A 18 24.26 17.22 -9.89
N SER A 19 23.09 17.78 -10.19
CA SER A 19 21.89 16.98 -10.40
C SER A 19 22.27 15.89 -11.40
N LEU A 20 22.16 14.62 -11.00
CA LEU A 20 22.23 13.54 -11.96
C LEU A 20 21.22 13.86 -13.07
N PRO A 21 21.57 13.72 -14.36
CA PRO A 21 20.55 13.76 -15.39
C PRO A 21 19.52 12.70 -15.02
N HIS A 22 18.25 13.08 -14.98
CA HIS A 22 17.16 12.11 -14.97
C HIS A 22 17.40 11.25 -16.22
N VAL A 23 17.83 10.01 -16.02
CA VAL A 23 17.80 9.03 -17.09
C VAL A 23 16.32 8.78 -17.29
N GLN A 24 15.76 9.40 -18.34
CA GLN A 24 14.39 9.15 -18.77
C GLN A 24 14.23 7.67 -19.07
N ALA A 25 13.07 7.14 -18.75
CA ALA A 25 12.78 5.76 -19.06
C ALA A 25 12.73 5.57 -20.57
N THR A 26 13.23 4.43 -21.05
CA THR A 26 13.37 4.18 -22.49
C THR A 26 12.12 3.63 -23.17
N ALA A 27 11.06 3.33 -22.42
CA ALA A 27 9.90 2.63 -22.95
C ALA A 27 8.55 2.98 -22.28
N ILE A 28 8.49 3.14 -20.94
CA ILE A 28 7.25 3.55 -20.24
C ILE A 28 7.47 4.90 -19.58
N ASP A 29 6.65 5.90 -19.89
CA ASP A 29 6.67 7.23 -19.30
C ASP A 29 5.49 7.38 -18.33
N ILE A 30 5.76 7.32 -17.01
CA ILE A 30 4.72 7.45 -15.98
C ILE A 30 4.43 8.94 -15.74
N ASN A 31 3.23 9.38 -16.13
CA ASN A 31 2.75 10.76 -15.92
C ASN A 31 2.23 10.95 -14.50
N GLN A 32 1.55 9.95 -13.93
CA GLN A 32 1.06 9.97 -12.56
C GLN A 32 0.96 8.56 -11.97
N LEU A 33 1.38 8.44 -10.71
CA LEU A 33 1.13 7.28 -9.87
C LEU A 33 0.70 7.77 -8.47
N SER A 34 -0.56 7.50 -8.14
CA SER A 34 -1.21 7.95 -6.90
C SER A 34 -1.89 6.80 -6.16
N LEU A 35 -1.94 6.93 -4.85
CA LEU A 35 -2.77 6.11 -3.97
C LEU A 35 -3.88 6.97 -3.35
N PHE A 36 -5.11 6.50 -3.46
CA PHE A 36 -6.29 7.08 -2.81
C PHE A 36 -6.73 6.18 -1.66
N LEU A 37 -7.20 6.82 -0.59
CA LEU A 37 -7.82 6.14 0.54
C LEU A 37 -9.19 6.73 0.82
N VAL A 38 -10.16 5.84 1.03
CA VAL A 38 -11.53 6.13 1.43
C VAL A 38 -11.81 5.42 2.75
N ALA A 39 -12.50 6.09 3.67
CA ALA A 39 -12.97 5.48 4.90
C ALA A 39 -14.26 6.17 5.37
N ASP A 40 -15.25 5.39 5.82
CA ASP A 40 -16.61 5.86 6.11
C ASP A 40 -16.67 6.97 7.17
N ASN A 41 -15.75 6.90 8.13
CA ASN A 41 -15.73 7.79 9.29
C ASN A 41 -14.60 8.84 9.25
N HIS A 42 -13.96 9.01 8.09
CA HIS A 42 -12.92 10.00 7.90
C HIS A 42 -13.49 11.38 7.53
N LEU A 43 -12.78 12.46 7.89
CA LEU A 43 -13.27 13.84 7.74
C LEU A 43 -13.42 14.28 6.28
N ILE A 44 -12.58 13.75 5.41
CA ILE A 44 -12.61 13.91 3.96
C ILE A 44 -12.87 12.53 3.39
N SER A 45 -13.83 12.43 2.46
CA SER A 45 -14.31 11.16 1.89
C SER A 45 -13.21 10.41 1.16
N THR A 46 -12.34 11.12 0.45
CA THR A 46 -11.22 10.54 -0.30
C THR A 46 -10.00 11.43 -0.15
N ILE A 47 -8.87 10.82 0.15
CA ILE A 47 -7.58 11.49 0.30
C ILE A 47 -6.58 10.86 -0.67
N GLU A 48 -5.58 11.60 -1.10
CA GLU A 48 -4.62 11.18 -2.12
C GLU A 48 -3.17 11.32 -1.62
N ASP A 49 -2.32 10.40 -2.07
CA ASP A 49 -0.87 10.44 -1.97
C ASP A 49 -0.23 10.11 -3.33
N THR A 50 0.29 11.14 -4.01
CA THR A 50 0.99 11.04 -5.30
C THR A 50 2.50 10.95 -5.11
N GLN A 51 3.09 9.86 -5.60
CA GLN A 51 4.53 9.60 -5.45
C GLN A 51 5.34 9.77 -6.75
N ILE A 52 4.69 9.63 -7.91
CA ILE A 52 5.28 9.93 -9.22
C ILE A 52 4.31 10.84 -9.96
N GLY A 53 4.82 11.89 -10.59
CA GLY A 53 4.00 12.81 -11.37
C GLY A 53 3.46 14.01 -10.59
N LEU A 54 2.34 14.55 -11.07
CA LEU A 54 1.63 15.66 -10.47
C LEU A 54 0.36 15.16 -9.76
N GLY A 55 0.11 15.64 -8.55
CA GLY A 55 -1.10 15.32 -7.80
C GLY A 55 -1.04 15.86 -6.37
N PHE A 56 -1.86 15.32 -5.47
CA PHE A 56 -1.96 15.76 -4.09
C PHE A 56 -1.29 14.80 -3.11
N ASN A 57 -0.87 15.32 -1.95
CA ASN A 57 -0.20 14.55 -0.91
C ASN A 57 -0.77 14.96 0.44
N ASP A 58 -1.94 14.42 0.74
CA ASP A 58 -2.78 14.86 1.86
C ASP A 58 -2.75 13.89 3.05
N PHE A 59 -2.20 12.68 2.88
CA PHE A 59 -2.19 11.62 3.90
C PHE A 59 -1.63 12.10 5.25
N GLU A 60 -0.48 12.77 5.26
CA GLU A 60 0.12 13.28 6.50
C GLU A 60 -0.76 14.32 7.21
N ALA A 61 -1.40 15.21 6.45
CA ALA A 61 -2.30 16.22 6.99
C ALA A 61 -3.55 15.60 7.62
N GLN A 62 -3.91 14.39 7.22
CA GLN A 62 -5.03 13.61 7.74
C GLN A 62 -4.63 12.64 8.86
N GLY A 63 -3.36 12.63 9.29
CA GLY A 63 -2.90 11.76 10.37
C GLY A 63 -2.55 10.34 9.91
N LEU A 64 -2.24 10.15 8.62
CA LEU A 64 -1.65 8.93 8.10
C LEU A 64 -0.16 9.14 7.89
N SER A 65 0.68 8.16 8.24
CA SER A 65 2.09 8.19 7.84
C SER A 65 2.33 7.26 6.67
N VAL A 66 3.09 7.74 5.69
CA VAL A 66 3.42 7.01 4.46
C VAL A 66 4.90 6.69 4.43
N GLU A 67 5.23 5.42 4.17
CA GLU A 67 6.55 4.98 3.74
C GLU A 67 6.42 4.48 2.30
N PHE A 68 7.04 5.18 1.35
CA PHE A 68 7.02 4.79 -0.07
C PHE A 68 8.34 4.15 -0.48
N THR A 69 8.27 3.04 -1.21
CA THR A 69 9.41 2.35 -1.84
C THR A 69 9.21 2.32 -3.35
N ASN A 70 10.26 2.68 -4.09
CA ASN A 70 10.26 2.66 -5.54
C ASN A 70 11.44 1.83 -6.04
N ASP A 71 11.13 0.65 -6.58
CA ASP A 71 12.09 -0.28 -7.17
C ASP A 71 11.93 -0.36 -8.71
N LEU A 72 11.37 0.69 -9.33
CA LEU A 72 11.29 0.80 -10.79
C LEU A 72 12.69 0.91 -11.39
N ASN A 73 12.91 0.19 -12.50
CA ASN A 73 14.15 0.21 -13.25
C ASN A 73 14.17 1.35 -14.29
N LEU A 74 15.19 1.33 -15.16
CA LEU A 74 15.35 2.34 -16.23
C LEU A 74 14.28 2.28 -17.32
N ASP A 75 13.43 1.26 -17.35
CA ASP A 75 12.30 1.15 -18.26
C ASP A 75 10.97 1.38 -17.51
N ASN A 76 11.01 1.91 -16.29
CA ASN A 76 9.85 2.10 -15.41
C ASN A 76 9.04 0.81 -15.16
N THR A 77 9.71 -0.34 -15.19
CA THR A 77 9.15 -1.63 -14.75
C THR A 77 9.74 -2.05 -13.43
N GLY A 78 8.98 -2.79 -12.63
CA GLY A 78 9.34 -3.17 -11.27
C GLY A 78 8.16 -2.96 -10.32
N ASP A 79 8.49 -2.88 -9.03
CA ASP A 79 7.51 -2.74 -7.96
C ASP A 79 7.59 -1.36 -7.32
N VAL A 80 6.43 -0.84 -6.94
CA VAL A 80 6.27 0.33 -6.08
C VAL A 80 5.38 -0.07 -4.92
N ALA A 81 5.70 0.43 -3.72
CA ALA A 81 4.99 0.04 -2.51
C ALA A 81 4.71 1.23 -1.61
N TRP A 82 3.48 1.29 -1.10
CA TRP A 82 3.09 2.15 0.00
C TRP A 82 2.91 1.30 1.25
N LYS A 83 3.51 1.74 2.34
CA LYS A 83 3.11 1.32 3.67
C LYS A 83 2.47 2.51 4.37
N VAL A 84 1.18 2.38 4.65
CA VAL A 84 0.35 3.45 5.21
C VAL A 84 -0.07 3.06 6.61
N THR A 85 0.33 3.84 7.61
CA THR A 85 -0.04 3.62 9.01
C THR A 85 -1.10 4.62 9.44
N ASN A 86 -2.17 4.12 10.04
CA ASN A 86 -3.19 4.96 10.66
C ASN A 86 -2.66 5.53 11.98
N ASN A 87 -2.46 6.84 12.07
CA ASN A 87 -2.11 7.56 13.30
C ASN A 87 -3.15 8.66 13.63
N THR A 88 -4.39 8.48 13.17
CA THR A 88 -5.47 9.46 13.37
C THR A 88 -5.94 9.55 14.83
N GLY A 89 -5.54 8.60 15.68
CA GLY A 89 -6.02 8.45 17.05
C GLY A 89 -7.37 7.73 17.14
N SER A 90 -7.90 7.23 16.02
CA SER A 90 -9.15 6.48 15.92
C SER A 90 -9.05 5.35 14.88
N THR A 91 -9.93 4.36 14.97
CA THR A 91 -10.09 3.36 13.91
C THR A 91 -10.72 4.01 12.67
N LEU A 92 -10.16 3.77 11.49
CA LEU A 92 -10.81 4.05 10.21
C LEU A 92 -11.73 2.88 9.87
N GLU A 93 -12.98 3.16 9.56
CA GLU A 93 -14.01 2.15 9.27
C GLU A 93 -14.17 1.94 7.77
N SER A 94 -14.39 0.69 7.35
CA SER A 94 -14.62 0.31 5.94
C SER A 94 -13.60 0.95 4.96
N VAL A 95 -12.32 0.64 5.14
CA VAL A 95 -11.27 1.32 4.37
C VAL A 95 -11.23 0.76 2.95
N SER A 96 -11.24 1.62 1.95
CA SER A 96 -10.93 1.24 0.56
C SER A 96 -9.67 1.94 0.09
N VAL A 97 -8.85 1.22 -0.66
CA VAL A 97 -7.61 1.72 -1.26
C VAL A 97 -7.75 1.63 -2.76
N LEU A 98 -7.50 2.74 -3.45
CA LEU A 98 -7.55 2.80 -4.91
C LEU A 98 -6.19 3.28 -5.43
N ALA A 99 -5.61 2.60 -6.39
CA ALA A 99 -4.38 3.03 -7.03
C ALA A 99 -4.65 3.49 -8.44
N PHE A 100 -4.08 4.63 -8.80
CA PHE A 100 -4.19 5.25 -10.11
C PHE A 100 -2.83 5.27 -10.81
N LEU A 101 -2.81 4.82 -12.06
CA LEU A 101 -1.65 4.87 -12.93
C LEU A 101 -2.04 5.53 -14.26
N ASP A 102 -1.38 6.63 -14.58
CA ASP A 102 -1.38 7.26 -15.90
C ASP A 102 0.06 7.15 -16.42
N ALA A 103 0.24 6.42 -17.51
CA ALA A 103 1.53 6.16 -18.10
C ALA A 103 1.39 5.81 -19.58
N ASP A 104 2.31 6.33 -20.39
CA ASP A 104 2.38 6.12 -21.84
C ASP A 104 3.49 5.12 -22.19
N ILE A 105 3.32 4.40 -23.30
CA ILE A 105 4.37 3.59 -23.93
C ILE A 105 4.99 4.43 -25.07
N ASP A 106 6.31 4.52 -25.12
CA ASP A 106 7.04 5.13 -26.24
C ASP A 106 6.57 6.55 -26.61
N GLN A 107 6.15 7.35 -25.61
CA GLN A 107 5.57 8.69 -25.78
C GLN A 107 6.38 9.61 -26.73
N PHE A 108 7.71 9.47 -26.74
CA PHE A 108 8.61 10.25 -27.60
C PHE A 108 8.62 9.81 -29.08
N ILE A 109 8.13 8.62 -29.39
CA ILE A 109 8.12 8.02 -30.73
C ILE A 109 6.80 8.30 -31.44
N ASN A 110 5.68 7.99 -30.80
CA ASN A 110 4.33 8.07 -31.38
C ASN A 110 3.35 8.96 -30.60
N GLY A 111 3.70 9.45 -29.41
CA GLY A 111 2.88 10.36 -28.61
C GLY A 111 2.13 9.64 -27.50
N PHE A 112 1.14 10.31 -26.89
CA PHE A 112 0.28 9.78 -25.82
C PHE A 112 -1.08 9.30 -26.36
N TRP A 113 -1.17 9.09 -27.67
CA TRP A 113 -2.43 8.78 -28.36
C TRP A 113 -2.27 7.49 -29.13
N GLN A 114 -3.39 6.81 -29.30
CA GLN A 114 -3.51 5.49 -29.92
C GLN A 114 -3.16 4.31 -29.03
N GLU A 115 -3.27 4.48 -27.72
CA GLU A 115 -3.05 3.39 -26.79
C GLU A 115 -4.38 2.74 -26.36
N THR A 116 -4.32 1.46 -26.02
CA THR A 116 -5.50 0.69 -25.59
C THR A 116 -5.17 -0.18 -24.40
N ALA A 117 -6.17 -0.61 -23.65
CA ALA A 117 -5.94 -1.56 -22.58
C ALA A 117 -7.01 -2.64 -22.51
N GLU A 118 -6.65 -3.78 -21.93
CA GLU A 118 -7.52 -4.92 -21.68
C GLU A 118 -7.35 -5.42 -20.24
N TYR A 119 -8.44 -5.83 -19.61
CA TYR A 119 -8.40 -6.42 -18.28
C TYR A 119 -8.40 -7.95 -18.35
N HIS A 120 -7.34 -8.57 -17.84
CA HIS A 120 -7.10 -10.02 -17.84
C HIS A 120 -7.45 -10.69 -16.49
N GLY A 121 -8.09 -9.96 -15.57
CA GLY A 121 -8.41 -10.45 -14.22
C GLY A 121 -7.25 -10.28 -13.23
N SER A 122 -7.56 -10.04 -11.96
CA SER A 122 -6.56 -9.90 -10.89
C SER A 122 -7.13 -10.24 -9.51
N GLU A 123 -6.33 -10.05 -8.46
CA GLU A 123 -6.78 -10.11 -7.06
C GLU A 123 -7.45 -8.80 -6.59
N THR A 124 -7.58 -7.79 -7.46
CA THR A 124 -8.29 -6.53 -7.15
C THR A 124 -9.80 -6.77 -7.01
N ASP A 125 -10.47 -6.00 -6.16
CA ASP A 125 -11.93 -6.05 -5.98
C ASP A 125 -12.68 -5.24 -7.04
N SER A 126 -12.07 -4.15 -7.52
CA SER A 126 -12.59 -3.33 -8.61
C SER A 126 -11.49 -2.79 -9.50
N TYR A 127 -11.82 -2.48 -10.75
CA TYR A 127 -10.87 -1.88 -11.70
C TYR A 127 -11.59 -0.85 -12.57
N GLU A 128 -10.81 0.01 -13.22
CA GLU A 128 -11.32 0.92 -14.24
C GLU A 128 -10.21 1.22 -15.26
N ILE A 129 -10.59 1.29 -16.53
CA ILE A 129 -9.75 1.72 -17.63
C ILE A 129 -10.50 2.83 -18.34
N ASP A 130 -9.93 4.04 -18.35
CA ASP A 130 -10.55 5.20 -18.97
C ASP A 130 -9.52 6.29 -19.30
N GLU A 131 -9.95 7.33 -20.04
CA GLU A 131 -9.12 8.52 -20.26
C GLU A 131 -8.86 9.26 -18.94
N PRO A 132 -7.65 9.80 -18.70
CA PRO A 132 -7.31 10.55 -17.47
C PRO A 132 -8.00 11.93 -17.34
N GLY A 133 -9.00 12.24 -18.19
CA GLY A 133 -9.88 13.40 -18.03
C GLY A 133 -9.74 14.51 -19.08
N PHE A 134 -9.23 14.22 -20.28
CA PHE A 134 -9.07 15.26 -21.32
C PHE A 134 -10.33 15.49 -22.16
N ILE A 135 -11.05 14.42 -22.56
CA ILE A 135 -12.22 14.55 -23.45
C ILE A 135 -13.47 13.87 -22.88
N PHE A 136 -13.41 12.60 -22.45
CA PHE A 136 -14.62 11.86 -22.05
C PHE A 136 -14.50 10.94 -20.83
N GLY A 137 -13.34 10.84 -20.18
CA GLY A 137 -13.17 9.93 -19.03
C GLY A 137 -13.63 10.49 -17.68
N ASP A 138 -14.15 9.62 -16.82
CA ASP A 138 -14.63 9.92 -15.47
C ASP A 138 -13.86 9.20 -14.35
N ILE A 139 -12.74 8.55 -14.67
CA ILE A 139 -11.89 7.82 -13.71
C ILE A 139 -11.48 8.64 -12.49
N TYR A 140 -11.15 9.93 -12.65
CA TYR A 140 -10.81 10.77 -11.50
C TYR A 140 -12.03 11.11 -10.65
N ASP A 141 -13.21 11.27 -11.26
CA ASP A 141 -14.46 11.47 -10.53
C ASP A 141 -14.82 10.20 -9.73
N ASN A 142 -14.59 9.01 -10.31
CA ASN A 142 -14.81 7.71 -9.67
C ASN A 142 -13.80 7.45 -8.53
N LEU A 143 -12.51 7.80 -8.73
CA LEU A 143 -11.48 7.78 -7.68
C LEU A 143 -11.86 8.69 -6.51
N LEU A 144 -12.26 9.94 -6.80
CA LEU A 144 -12.70 10.89 -5.78
C LEU A 144 -14.01 10.47 -5.10
N ALA A 145 -14.91 9.78 -5.80
CA ALA A 145 -16.12 9.20 -5.23
C ALA A 145 -15.84 7.93 -4.40
N GLY A 146 -14.66 7.33 -4.54
CA GLY A 146 -14.29 6.10 -3.85
C GLY A 146 -14.83 4.83 -4.50
N GLN A 147 -15.31 4.90 -5.73
CA GLN A 147 -16.06 3.81 -6.38
C GLN A 147 -15.66 3.70 -7.85
N LEU A 148 -14.91 2.64 -8.17
CA LEU A 148 -14.64 2.25 -9.56
C LEU A 148 -15.81 1.45 -10.12
N ASP A 149 -16.04 1.55 -11.43
CA ASP A 149 -17.25 1.00 -12.04
C ASP A 149 -17.07 -0.37 -12.75
N ASN A 150 -15.86 -0.95 -12.72
CA ASN A 150 -15.50 -2.22 -13.38
C ASN A 150 -15.67 -2.20 -14.90
N THR A 151 -15.43 -1.05 -15.51
CA THR A 151 -15.52 -0.89 -16.95
C THR A 151 -14.17 -0.68 -17.62
N ASN A 152 -14.19 -0.92 -18.92
CA ASN A 152 -13.18 -0.44 -19.85
C ASN A 152 -13.92 0.53 -20.78
N SER A 153 -13.82 1.82 -20.48
CA SER A 153 -14.64 2.88 -21.06
C SER A 153 -14.08 3.44 -22.37
N PHE A 154 -13.33 2.62 -23.10
CA PHE A 154 -12.88 2.94 -24.45
C PHE A 154 -14.05 2.98 -25.47
N SER A 155 -14.30 4.14 -26.09
CA SER A 155 -15.21 4.25 -27.23
C SER A 155 -14.46 3.94 -28.54
N GLY A 156 -14.83 2.83 -29.19
CA GLY A 156 -14.15 2.19 -30.35
C GLY A 156 -13.98 3.01 -31.63
N GLY A 157 -13.31 4.16 -31.56
CA GLY A 157 -13.03 5.06 -32.67
C GLY A 157 -12.16 6.27 -32.33
N PHE A 158 -11.91 6.55 -31.05
CA PHE A 158 -10.96 7.57 -30.58
C PHE A 158 -9.99 6.91 -29.61
N VAL A 159 -8.91 6.38 -30.17
CA VAL A 159 -7.79 5.80 -29.44
C VAL A 159 -6.93 6.99 -29.00
N ASP A 160 -7.19 7.52 -27.80
CA ASP A 160 -6.45 8.64 -27.23
C ASP A 160 -5.50 8.10 -26.14
N ASP A 161 -5.44 8.75 -24.99
CA ASP A 161 -4.65 8.43 -23.79
C ASP A 161 -5.46 7.50 -22.85
N VAL A 162 -4.82 6.51 -22.22
CA VAL A 162 -5.47 5.59 -21.28
C VAL A 162 -4.81 5.60 -19.92
N SER A 163 -5.64 5.60 -18.89
CA SER A 163 -5.24 5.52 -17.50
C SER A 163 -5.99 4.41 -16.77
N PHE A 164 -5.40 3.94 -15.68
CA PHE A 164 -5.83 2.74 -14.98
C PHE A 164 -6.10 3.02 -13.52
N ALA A 165 -7.14 2.39 -13.00
CA ALA A 165 -7.39 2.32 -11.58
C ALA A 165 -7.61 0.88 -11.13
N LEU A 166 -7.05 0.55 -9.96
CA LEU A 166 -7.26 -0.71 -9.24
C LEU A 166 -7.77 -0.41 -7.83
N GLY A 167 -8.85 -1.06 -7.42
CA GLY A 167 -9.49 -0.86 -6.12
C GLY A 167 -9.47 -2.12 -5.25
N PHE A 168 -9.23 -1.92 -3.96
CA PHE A 168 -9.13 -2.94 -2.94
C PHE A 168 -9.99 -2.54 -1.74
N GLU A 169 -10.90 -3.42 -1.33
CA GLU A 169 -11.72 -3.27 -0.15
C GLU A 169 -10.99 -3.88 1.05
N LEU A 170 -10.76 -3.05 2.08
CA LEU A 170 -10.18 -3.47 3.34
C LEU A 170 -11.26 -3.41 4.44
N ASP A 171 -11.04 -4.17 5.50
CA ASP A 171 -11.79 -3.99 6.74
C ASP A 171 -11.36 -2.70 7.48
N ASP A 172 -11.90 -2.47 8.67
CA ASP A 172 -11.49 -1.41 9.57
C ASP A 172 -9.96 -1.38 9.80
N LEU A 173 -9.32 -0.21 9.71
CA LEU A 173 -7.91 -0.02 10.03
C LEU A 173 -7.76 0.68 11.38
N ARG A 174 -7.31 -0.05 12.40
CA ARG A 174 -7.17 0.46 13.76
C ARG A 174 -6.07 1.53 13.86
N ASP A 175 -6.16 2.40 14.87
CA ASP A 175 -5.07 3.30 15.23
C ASP A 175 -3.77 2.50 15.55
N GLY A 176 -2.67 2.90 14.93
CA GLY A 176 -1.36 2.24 14.95
C GLY A 176 -1.22 1.00 14.07
N ALA A 177 -2.29 0.54 13.39
CA ALA A 177 -2.21 -0.50 12.37
C ALA A 177 -1.81 0.09 11.01
N TRP A 178 -1.32 -0.76 10.11
CA TRP A 178 -0.92 -0.33 8.77
C TRP A 178 -1.32 -1.36 7.72
N PHE A 179 -1.42 -0.91 6.47
CA PHE A 179 -1.44 -1.82 5.33
C PHE A 179 -0.22 -1.58 4.46
N GLU A 180 0.11 -2.58 3.66
CA GLU A 180 1.11 -2.50 2.61
C GLU A 180 0.42 -2.75 1.27
N ALA A 181 0.47 -1.75 0.39
CA ALA A 181 -0.06 -1.81 -0.96
C ALA A 181 1.12 -1.86 -1.93
N VAL A 182 1.21 -2.92 -2.73
CA VAL A 182 2.30 -3.14 -3.69
C VAL A 182 1.71 -3.23 -5.09
N PHE A 183 2.28 -2.45 -6.00
CA PHE A 183 1.88 -2.40 -7.41
C PHE A 183 3.08 -2.70 -8.28
N SER A 184 2.84 -3.47 -9.34
CA SER A 184 3.86 -4.03 -10.22
C SER A 184 3.57 -3.62 -11.66
N ILE A 185 4.60 -3.14 -12.34
CA ILE A 185 4.59 -2.84 -13.78
C ILE A 185 5.57 -3.81 -14.45
N SER A 186 5.12 -4.59 -15.43
CA SER A 186 5.90 -5.69 -15.99
C SER A 186 5.66 -5.89 -17.49
N TRP A 187 6.73 -6.12 -18.25
CA TRP A 187 6.65 -6.60 -19.65
C TRP A 187 6.14 -8.04 -19.77
N ALA A 188 6.23 -8.82 -18.70
CA ALA A 188 5.66 -10.16 -18.64
C ALA A 188 4.25 -10.12 -18.06
N ASP A 189 3.38 -10.99 -18.57
CA ASP A 189 2.01 -11.19 -18.07
C ASP A 189 2.02 -11.53 -16.57
N ILE A 190 1.51 -10.59 -15.78
CA ILE A 190 1.23 -10.71 -14.34
C ILE A 190 -0.28 -10.62 -14.06
N SER A 191 -1.10 -10.83 -15.09
CA SER A 191 -2.53 -10.53 -15.13
C SER A 191 -2.81 -9.05 -14.81
N GLY A 192 -4.02 -8.68 -14.41
CA GLY A 192 -4.40 -7.28 -14.19
C GLY A 192 -4.76 -6.58 -15.48
N ILE A 193 -4.29 -5.35 -15.65
CA ILE A 193 -4.55 -4.51 -16.82
C ILE A 193 -3.35 -4.60 -17.75
N GLU A 194 -3.56 -5.02 -18.99
CA GLU A 194 -2.57 -4.93 -20.05
C GLU A 194 -2.73 -3.59 -20.77
N HIS A 195 -1.68 -2.78 -20.80
CA HIS A 195 -1.56 -1.60 -21.64
C HIS A 195 -0.86 -1.98 -22.94
N ILE A 196 -1.46 -1.63 -24.08
CA ILE A 196 -1.03 -2.00 -25.42
C ILE A 196 -0.87 -0.75 -26.27
N ASP A 197 0.32 -0.60 -26.86
CA ASP A 197 0.59 0.35 -27.93
C ASP A 197 0.66 -0.40 -29.28
N PRO A 198 -0.37 -0.27 -30.15
CA PRO A 198 -0.43 -0.94 -31.44
C PRO A 198 0.64 -0.48 -32.45
N ASP A 199 1.20 0.73 -32.29
CA ASP A 199 2.15 1.32 -33.24
C ASP A 199 3.59 0.86 -32.97
N SER A 200 3.98 0.71 -31.69
CA SER A 200 5.26 0.09 -31.28
C SER A 200 5.20 -1.44 -31.22
N ASN A 201 3.99 -2.02 -31.09
CA ASN A 201 3.76 -3.44 -30.82
C ASN A 201 4.38 -3.87 -29.48
N ASP A 202 4.39 -2.97 -28.51
CA ASP A 202 4.78 -3.25 -27.13
C ASP A 202 3.55 -3.23 -26.21
N SER A 203 3.62 -4.02 -25.14
CA SER A 203 2.61 -4.03 -24.09
C SER A 203 3.22 -4.30 -22.72
N TYR A 204 2.65 -3.70 -21.67
CA TYR A 204 3.00 -3.98 -20.30
C TYR A 204 1.76 -4.32 -19.48
N PHE A 205 1.97 -4.96 -18.35
CA PHE A 205 0.94 -5.35 -17.40
C PHE A 205 1.09 -4.55 -16.12
N TYR A 206 -0.04 -4.05 -15.62
CA TYR A 206 -0.17 -3.38 -14.33
C TYR A 206 -1.09 -4.18 -13.41
N ASN A 207 -0.60 -4.51 -12.23
CA ASN A 207 -1.37 -5.23 -11.22
C ASN A 207 -0.92 -4.83 -9.81
N GLY A 208 -1.71 -5.15 -8.80
CA GLY A 208 -1.38 -4.83 -7.42
C GLY A 208 -2.01 -5.78 -6.41
N ARG A 209 -1.60 -5.62 -5.16
CA ARG A 209 -2.15 -6.30 -3.99
C ARG A 209 -2.05 -5.42 -2.77
N VAL A 210 -2.96 -5.61 -1.82
CA VAL A 210 -2.94 -4.91 -0.54
C VAL A 210 -3.04 -5.92 0.60
N GLU A 211 -2.14 -5.82 1.58
CA GLU A 211 -2.15 -6.65 2.79
C GLU A 211 -2.28 -5.78 4.04
N VAL A 212 -3.29 -6.07 4.87
CA VAL A 212 -3.47 -5.39 6.15
C VAL A 212 -2.66 -6.09 7.23
N LEU A 213 -1.75 -5.34 7.85
CA LEU A 213 -0.78 -5.82 8.83
C LEU A 213 -1.02 -5.18 10.21
N ASN A 214 -0.69 -5.93 11.27
CA ASN A 214 -0.81 -5.45 12.66
C ASN A 214 -2.21 -4.93 13.06
N ASN A 215 -3.27 -5.43 12.43
CA ASN A 215 -4.64 -4.97 12.68
C ASN A 215 -5.40 -5.82 13.74
N GLN A 216 -4.67 -6.49 14.63
CA GLN A 216 -5.29 -7.31 15.66
C GLN A 216 -5.81 -6.47 16.84
N PRO A 217 -6.93 -6.85 17.47
CA PRO A 217 -7.30 -6.28 18.76
C PRO A 217 -6.18 -6.48 19.78
N PRO A 218 -6.06 -5.59 20.79
CA PRO A 218 -5.04 -5.73 21.81
C PRO A 218 -5.23 -7.10 22.43
N GLN A 219 -4.22 -7.96 22.33
CA GLN A 219 -4.28 -9.28 22.93
C GLN A 219 -4.52 -9.07 24.41
N VAL A 220 -5.74 -9.37 24.87
CA VAL A 220 -6.05 -9.36 26.30
C VAL A 220 -5.20 -10.47 26.89
N SER A 221 -4.08 -10.13 27.49
CA SER A 221 -3.23 -11.10 28.17
C SER A 221 -4.06 -11.73 29.28
N VAL A 222 -4.59 -12.93 29.05
CA VAL A 222 -5.24 -13.71 30.11
C VAL A 222 -4.13 -14.05 31.09
N PRO A 223 -4.17 -13.57 32.35
CA PRO A 223 -3.12 -13.90 33.29
C PRO A 223 -3.12 -15.42 33.52
N GLU A 224 -2.02 -16.11 33.19
CA GLU A 224 -1.86 -17.56 33.44
C GLU A 224 -1.75 -17.92 34.94
N THR A 225 -2.11 -17.00 35.84
CA THR A 225 -1.74 -17.09 37.26
C THR A 225 -2.57 -18.11 38.04
N SER A 226 -3.75 -18.51 37.56
CA SER A 226 -4.65 -19.37 38.35
C SER A 226 -4.66 -20.85 37.93
N SER A 227 -4.36 -21.16 36.66
CA SER A 227 -4.42 -22.54 36.15
C SER A 227 -3.30 -23.42 36.71
N LEU A 228 -2.09 -22.86 36.84
CA LEU A 228 -0.93 -23.55 37.41
C LEU A 228 -1.08 -23.78 38.91
N LEU A 229 -1.61 -22.80 39.64
CA LEU A 229 -1.94 -22.93 41.06
C LEU A 229 -3.04 -23.95 41.30
N LEU A 230 -4.08 -23.97 40.46
CA LEU A 230 -5.16 -24.95 40.56
C LEU A 230 -4.64 -26.37 40.28
N MET A 231 -3.83 -26.54 39.24
CA MET A 231 -3.21 -27.82 38.91
C MET A 231 -2.30 -28.33 40.03
N LEU A 232 -1.43 -27.47 40.59
CA LEU A 232 -0.56 -27.81 41.72
C LEU A 232 -1.37 -28.17 42.97
N SER A 233 -2.45 -27.44 43.26
CA SER A 233 -3.32 -27.74 44.39
C SER A 233 -4.03 -29.11 44.24
N GLY A 234 -4.42 -29.47 43.03
CA GLY A 234 -4.98 -30.79 42.70
C GLY A 234 -3.99 -31.92 42.95
N PHE A 235 -2.72 -31.76 42.53
CA PHE A 235 -1.68 -32.75 42.77
C PHE A 235 -1.36 -32.93 44.26
N ILE A 236 -1.35 -31.85 45.04
CA ILE A 236 -1.14 -31.91 46.49
C ILE A 236 -2.26 -32.72 47.16
N VAL A 237 -3.52 -32.47 46.82
CA VAL A 237 -4.67 -33.21 47.37
C VAL A 237 -4.59 -34.70 47.01
N LEU A 238 -4.24 -35.03 45.76
CA LEU A 238 -4.07 -36.42 45.34
C LEU A 238 -2.93 -37.12 46.08
N PHE A 239 -1.80 -36.46 46.28
CA PHE A 239 -0.65 -36.99 47.00
C PHE A 239 -1.00 -37.30 48.47
N PHE A 240 -1.66 -36.37 49.17
CA PHE A 240 -2.10 -36.60 50.54
C PHE A 240 -3.16 -37.70 50.63
N ARG A 241 -4.12 -37.77 49.68
CA ARG A 241 -5.12 -38.83 49.64
C ARG A 241 -4.49 -40.22 49.48
N GLN A 242 -3.50 -40.38 48.62
CA GLN A 242 -2.80 -41.67 48.43
C GLN A 242 -2.00 -42.09 49.66
N ARG A 243 -1.36 -41.15 50.36
CA ARG A 243 -0.58 -41.43 51.58
C ARG A 243 -1.47 -41.90 52.73
N PHE A 244 -2.62 -41.26 52.95
CA PHE A 244 -3.60 -41.67 53.97
C PHE A 244 -4.25 -43.03 53.67
N ALA A 245 -4.47 -43.37 52.39
CA ALA A 245 -5.01 -44.68 52.02
C ALA A 245 -4.02 -45.82 52.31
N ARG A 246 -2.71 -45.60 52.14
CA ARG A 246 -1.67 -46.59 52.44
C ARG A 246 -1.40 -46.78 53.93
N SER A 247 -1.52 -45.73 54.75
CA SER A 247 -1.33 -45.83 56.22
C SER A 247 -2.49 -46.53 56.94
N ARG A 248 -3.68 -46.61 56.33
CA ARG A 248 -4.80 -47.39 56.89
C ARG A 248 -4.65 -48.90 56.70
N LEU A 249 -3.85 -49.35 55.72
CA LEU A 249 -3.61 -50.78 55.46
C LEU A 249 -2.51 -51.38 56.36
N THR A 250 -1.75 -50.55 57.08
CA THR A 250 -0.65 -51.01 57.95
C THR A 250 -1.02 -51.10 59.43
N LEU A 251 -2.18 -50.58 59.83
CA LEU A 251 -2.65 -50.61 61.22
C LEU A 251 -3.58 -51.78 61.55
N THR A 252 -3.96 -52.60 60.55
CA THR A 252 -4.78 -53.80 60.73
C THR A 252 -3.98 -55.11 60.87
N ASP A 253 -2.66 -55.09 60.68
CA ASP A 253 -1.80 -56.30 60.75
C ASP A 253 -0.92 -56.38 62.01
N LEU A 254 -1.20 -55.58 63.05
CA LEU A 254 -0.49 -55.60 64.33
C LEU A 254 -1.45 -55.82 65.51
N THR A 255 -2.19 -56.92 65.46
CA THR A 255 -2.72 -57.61 66.65
C THR A 255 -2.72 -59.12 66.38
N ILE A 256 -1.66 -59.79 66.83
CA ILE A 256 -1.67 -61.18 67.30
C ILE A 256 -1.42 -61.11 68.81
#